data_AF-A0A2M7E7G1-F1
#
_entry.id   AF-A0A2M7E7G1-F1
#
_cell.length_a   1.000
_cell.length_b   1.000
_cell.length_c   1.000
_cell.angle_alpha   90.00
_cell.angle_beta   90.00
_cell.angle_gamma   90.00
#
_symmetry.space_group_name_H-M   'P 1'
#
loop_
_entity.id
_entity.type
_entity.pdbx_description
1 polymer ?
#
loop_
_entity_poly.entity_id
_entity_poly.type
_entity_poly.pdbx_seq_one_letter_code
_entity_poly.pdbx_strand_id
1 'polypeptide(L)'
;KAQTAAILKRVKKFKSKLYLEFGGKICYDFHASRVLPGYDPNTKIFLLQQLKDKIEIIFCVSAKDIEQGKIRSDFNLSYESMTIKTINDLRRFSLQVNAVIINRFSGEKQALKLKKYLENQKIKAYLQAEIQGYPADIDKILSREGYGKNPYIKTEKSIVIVAGAGPGSGKMSTCLSQIFYDFKQNKKSGFAKFETFPIWNLPLEHPVNFAYEAATADIGDKNMIDPYHLKTYNKIVINYNRDIENFAIMKKIIEKVSGLTYKSPTDMGVSMTKEGIIDDNIVKEAAKQEIIRRYFRYKREFLLGLIEKDTIERVEKIMQKLNLKEEDRKVVPEARKAAAESKRKAIRKKDKIDFYCGAALQINGIIEQGKNSSLLHA
;
A
#
# COMPACT_ATOMS: atom_id res chain seq x y z
N LYS A 1 3.25 -1.58 20.29
CA LYS A 1 3.12 -0.69 21.47
C LYS A 1 3.28 0.78 21.09
N ALA A 2 4.46 1.19 20.59
CA ALA A 2 4.71 2.56 20.10
C ALA A 2 3.63 3.09 19.15
N GLN A 3 3.31 2.31 18.11
CA GLN A 3 2.28 2.67 17.13
C GLN A 3 0.90 2.90 17.76
N THR A 4 0.49 2.01 18.68
CA THR A 4 -0.76 2.13 19.43
C THR A 4 -0.79 3.42 20.25
N ALA A 5 0.31 3.74 20.96
CA ALA A 5 0.43 4.96 21.73
C ALA A 5 0.38 6.22 20.86
N ALA A 6 1.03 6.21 19.68
CA ALA A 6 1.02 7.32 18.75
C ALA A 6 -0.39 7.61 18.20
N ILE A 7 -1.14 6.56 17.84
CA ILE A 7 -2.54 6.69 17.40
C ILE A 7 -3.41 7.25 18.54
N LEU A 8 -3.32 6.69 19.74
CA LEU A 8 -4.11 7.17 20.89
C LEU A 8 -3.76 8.61 21.26
N LYS A 9 -2.48 9.00 21.21
CA LYS A 9 -2.03 10.38 21.40
C LYS A 9 -2.59 11.31 20.33
N ARG A 10 -2.67 10.84 19.08
CA ARG A 10 -3.27 11.59 17.97
C ARG A 10 -4.77 11.81 18.20
N VAL A 11 -5.52 10.79 18.60
CA VAL A 11 -6.96 10.89 18.92
C VAL A 11 -7.23 11.95 19.98
N LYS A 12 -6.42 11.98 21.05
CA LYS A 12 -6.54 12.98 22.13
C LYS A 12 -6.43 14.43 21.62
N LYS A 13 -5.65 14.70 20.57
CA LYS A 13 -5.55 16.04 19.98
C LYS A 13 -6.86 16.51 19.32
N PHE A 14 -7.69 15.57 18.86
CA PHE A 14 -8.94 15.86 18.16
C PHE A 14 -10.18 15.89 19.05
N LYS A 15 -9.98 15.75 20.38
CA LYS A 15 -10.97 15.72 21.47
C LYS A 15 -12.03 14.61 21.39
N SER A 16 -12.68 14.43 20.24
CA SER A 16 -13.83 13.52 20.09
C SER A 16 -13.64 12.41 19.08
N LYS A 17 -13.03 12.67 17.90
CA LYS A 17 -13.03 11.67 16.81
C LYS A 17 -11.87 11.82 15.85
N LEU A 18 -11.35 10.69 15.36
CA LEU A 18 -10.29 10.62 14.36
C LEU A 18 -10.69 9.71 13.21
N TYR A 19 -10.69 10.23 11.98
CA TYR A 19 -10.67 9.42 10.77
C TYR A 19 -9.22 9.16 10.39
N LEU A 20 -8.84 7.89 10.46
CA LEU A 20 -7.47 7.44 10.24
C LEU A 20 -7.41 6.67 8.93
N GLU A 21 -6.84 7.30 7.90
CA GLU A 21 -6.57 6.63 6.63
C GLU A 21 -5.48 5.57 6.84
N PHE A 22 -5.82 4.31 6.55
CA PHE A 22 -4.85 3.22 6.49
C PHE A 22 -4.35 3.08 5.06
N GLY A 23 -3.11 3.51 4.83
CA GLY A 23 -2.42 3.34 3.57
C GLY A 23 -1.85 1.93 3.41
N GLY A 24 -1.72 1.51 2.16
CA GLY A 24 -1.30 0.17 1.78
C GLY A 24 -2.29 -0.92 2.21
N LYS A 25 -1.77 -2.13 2.42
CA LYS A 25 -2.56 -3.33 2.73
C LYS A 25 -2.87 -3.36 4.23
N ILE A 26 -4.12 -3.69 4.60
CA ILE A 26 -4.54 -3.86 6.01
C ILE A 26 -4.15 -5.24 6.59
N CYS A 27 -4.11 -6.26 5.74
CA CYS A 27 -3.69 -7.63 6.04
C CYS A 27 -2.74 -8.13 4.96
N TYR A 28 -1.93 -9.13 5.30
CA TYR A 28 -0.99 -9.77 4.38
C TYR A 28 -0.02 -8.78 3.71
N ASP A 29 0.59 -7.90 4.50
CA ASP A 29 1.65 -7.01 4.03
C ASP A 29 2.97 -7.77 3.85
N PHE A 30 2.99 -8.67 2.88
CA PHE A 30 4.15 -9.51 2.60
C PHE A 30 5.36 -8.71 2.14
N HIS A 31 5.15 -7.52 1.56
CA HIS A 31 6.27 -6.64 1.23
C HIS A 31 6.96 -6.17 2.51
N ALA A 32 6.21 -5.64 3.48
CA ALA A 32 6.77 -5.27 4.78
C ALA A 32 7.49 -6.45 5.46
N SER A 33 6.91 -7.65 5.46
CA SER A 33 7.56 -8.83 6.06
C SER A 33 8.90 -9.22 5.42
N ARG A 34 9.08 -8.98 4.11
CA ARG A 34 10.32 -9.28 3.40
C ARG A 34 11.36 -8.18 3.53
N VAL A 35 10.92 -6.93 3.71
CA VAL A 35 11.79 -5.75 3.84
C VAL A 35 12.22 -5.51 5.28
N LEU A 36 11.37 -5.87 6.24
CA LEU A 36 11.59 -5.71 7.68
C LEU A 36 11.53 -7.09 8.35
N PRO A 37 12.61 -7.89 8.35
CA PRO A 37 12.62 -9.18 9.02
C PRO A 37 12.15 -9.08 10.48
N GLY A 38 11.16 -9.92 10.84
CA GLY A 38 10.45 -9.84 12.12
C GLY A 38 9.09 -9.10 12.07
N TYR A 39 8.79 -8.39 10.97
CA TYR A 39 7.47 -7.80 10.74
C TYR A 39 6.47 -8.88 10.29
N ASP A 40 5.47 -9.17 11.11
CA ASP A 40 4.39 -10.09 10.75
C ASP A 40 3.51 -9.47 9.65
N PRO A 41 3.15 -10.18 8.56
CA PRO A 41 2.26 -9.66 7.51
C PRO A 41 0.92 -9.10 8.01
N ASN A 42 0.47 -9.51 9.20
CA ASN A 42 -0.75 -9.09 9.87
C ASN A 42 -0.50 -8.13 11.04
N THR A 43 0.69 -7.52 11.15
CA THR A 43 1.02 -6.54 12.20
C THR A 43 -0.04 -5.44 12.34
N LYS A 44 -0.60 -4.93 11.23
CA LYS A 44 -1.69 -3.93 11.27
C LYS A 44 -2.99 -4.50 11.84
N ILE A 45 -3.29 -5.78 11.63
CA ILE A 45 -4.42 -6.46 12.25
C ILE A 45 -4.24 -6.54 13.77
N PHE A 46 -3.07 -6.95 14.24
CA PHE A 46 -2.78 -7.02 15.68
C PHE A 46 -2.88 -5.65 16.34
N LEU A 47 -2.43 -4.59 15.65
CA LEU A 47 -2.64 -3.21 16.08
C LEU A 47 -4.14 -2.86 16.22
N LEU A 48 -4.96 -3.24 15.24
CA LEU A 48 -6.40 -2.97 15.27
C LEU A 48 -7.11 -3.78 16.36
N GLN A 49 -6.72 -5.04 16.60
CA GLN A 49 -7.27 -5.86 17.68
C GLN A 49 -7.00 -5.24 19.06
N GLN A 50 -5.84 -4.62 19.28
CA GLN A 50 -5.55 -3.87 20.52
C GLN A 50 -6.44 -2.63 20.71
N LEU A 51 -7.05 -2.13 19.62
CA LEU A 51 -7.90 -0.96 19.61
C LEU A 51 -9.38 -1.31 19.36
N LYS A 52 -9.75 -2.59 19.32
CA LYS A 52 -11.05 -3.09 18.83
C LYS A 52 -12.26 -2.39 19.45
N ASP A 53 -12.21 -2.07 20.75
CA ASP A 53 -13.34 -1.46 21.46
C ASP A 53 -13.51 0.04 21.16
N LYS A 54 -12.50 0.66 20.52
CA LYS A 54 -12.40 2.10 20.22
C LYS A 54 -12.48 2.42 18.73
N ILE A 55 -12.55 1.39 17.87
CA ILE A 55 -12.51 1.54 16.42
C ILE A 55 -13.82 1.13 15.74
N GLU A 56 -14.12 1.79 14.63
CA GLU A 56 -14.99 1.30 13.56
C GLU A 56 -14.21 1.26 12.25
N ILE A 57 -14.55 0.35 11.35
CA ILE A 57 -13.84 0.18 10.07
C ILE A 57 -14.78 0.52 8.92
N ILE A 58 -14.35 1.48 8.09
CA ILE A 58 -14.93 1.79 6.79
C ILE A 58 -13.97 1.26 5.72
N PHE A 59 -14.50 0.50 4.77
CA PHE A 59 -13.71 -0.09 3.69
C PHE A 59 -14.06 0.52 2.35
N CYS A 60 -13.08 1.07 1.63
CA CYS A 60 -13.28 1.74 0.37
C CYS A 60 -12.84 0.88 -0.83
N VAL A 61 -13.60 0.94 -1.92
CA VAL A 61 -13.26 0.29 -3.20
C VAL A 61 -13.66 1.19 -4.36
N SER A 62 -12.92 1.17 -5.47
CA SER A 62 -13.25 1.96 -6.66
C SER A 62 -14.21 1.21 -7.57
N ALA A 63 -15.34 1.84 -7.93
CA ALA A 63 -16.29 1.32 -8.91
C ALA A 63 -15.63 1.09 -10.27
N LYS A 64 -14.78 2.04 -10.72
CA LYS A 64 -14.02 1.95 -11.97
C LYS A 64 -13.07 0.75 -11.99
N ASP A 65 -12.31 0.53 -10.90
CA ASP A 65 -11.40 -0.61 -10.80
C ASP A 65 -12.17 -1.96 -10.80
N ILE A 66 -13.36 -1.99 -10.17
CA ILE A 66 -14.24 -3.17 -10.20
C ILE A 66 -14.74 -3.43 -11.64
N GLU A 67 -15.25 -2.41 -12.32
CA GLU A 67 -15.81 -2.54 -13.67
C GLU A 67 -14.74 -2.98 -14.69
N GLN A 68 -13.51 -2.49 -14.53
CA GLN A 68 -12.36 -2.89 -15.36
C GLN A 68 -11.81 -4.29 -15.03
N GLY A 69 -12.36 -4.97 -14.01
CA GLY A 69 -11.87 -6.28 -13.59
C GLY A 69 -10.44 -6.26 -13.06
N LYS A 70 -10.00 -5.12 -12.49
CA LYS A 70 -8.61 -4.94 -12.04
C LYS A 70 -8.19 -6.04 -11.08
N ILE A 71 -7.03 -6.64 -11.35
CA ILE A 71 -6.49 -7.76 -10.57
C ILE A 71 -5.43 -7.25 -9.60
N ARG A 72 -5.50 -7.75 -8.36
CA ARG A 72 -4.46 -7.53 -7.36
C ARG A 72 -3.44 -8.66 -7.40
N SER A 73 -2.23 -8.31 -7.81
CA SER A 73 -1.18 -9.27 -8.18
C SER A 73 -0.71 -10.21 -7.05
N ASP A 74 -0.85 -9.84 -5.78
CA ASP A 74 -0.41 -10.73 -4.68
C ASP A 74 -1.26 -12.00 -4.54
N PHE A 75 -2.55 -11.92 -4.89
CA PHE A 75 -3.52 -13.00 -4.72
C PHE A 75 -4.14 -13.45 -6.04
N ASN A 76 -3.84 -12.75 -7.14
CA ASN A 76 -4.48 -12.95 -8.43
C ASN A 76 -6.02 -12.91 -8.36
N LEU A 77 -6.56 -12.00 -7.54
CA LEU A 77 -8.00 -11.80 -7.37
C LEU A 77 -8.41 -10.43 -7.90
N SER A 78 -9.61 -10.34 -8.47
CA SER A 78 -10.23 -9.06 -8.81
C SER A 78 -10.41 -8.18 -7.56
N TYR A 79 -10.52 -6.86 -7.75
CA TYR A 79 -10.78 -5.93 -6.64
C TYR A 79 -12.10 -6.22 -5.92
N GLU A 80 -13.11 -6.74 -6.62
CA GLU A 80 -14.36 -7.23 -6.04
C GLU A 80 -14.10 -8.40 -5.08
N SER A 81 -13.50 -9.49 -5.58
CA SER A 81 -13.19 -10.68 -4.78
C SER A 81 -12.23 -10.35 -3.63
N MET A 82 -11.28 -9.45 -3.85
CA MET A 82 -10.38 -8.94 -2.81
C MET A 82 -11.12 -8.20 -1.71
N THR A 83 -12.12 -7.40 -2.06
CA THR A 83 -12.95 -6.68 -1.09
C THR A 83 -13.70 -7.66 -0.21
N ILE A 84 -14.39 -8.63 -0.81
CA ILE A 84 -15.14 -9.68 -0.09
C ILE A 84 -14.20 -10.49 0.81
N LYS A 85 -13.05 -10.92 0.27
CA LYS A 85 -12.03 -11.68 1.01
C LYS A 85 -11.53 -10.87 2.21
N THR A 86 -11.15 -9.61 2.02
CA THR A 86 -10.62 -8.76 3.10
C THR A 86 -11.64 -8.56 4.21
N ILE A 87 -12.92 -8.34 3.88
CA ILE A 87 -13.99 -8.22 4.88
C ILE A 87 -14.13 -9.52 5.69
N ASN A 88 -14.10 -10.68 5.03
CA ASN A 88 -14.19 -11.97 5.69
C ASN A 88 -12.96 -12.27 6.56
N ASP A 89 -11.75 -11.91 6.10
CA ASP A 89 -10.53 -12.07 6.88
C ASP A 89 -10.55 -11.17 8.12
N LEU A 90 -10.95 -9.90 7.99
CA LEU A 90 -11.13 -9.01 9.14
C LEU A 90 -12.10 -9.62 10.16
N ARG A 91 -13.24 -10.17 9.71
CA ARG A 91 -14.21 -10.84 10.59
C ARG A 91 -13.58 -12.03 11.33
N ARG A 92 -12.74 -12.83 10.67
CA ARG A 92 -12.00 -13.95 11.30
C ARG A 92 -11.06 -13.48 12.40
N PHE A 93 -10.51 -12.28 12.27
CA PHE A 93 -9.71 -11.62 13.32
C PHE A 93 -10.55 -10.84 14.34
N SER A 94 -11.86 -11.07 14.40
CA SER A 94 -12.80 -10.36 15.28
C SER A 94 -12.83 -8.85 15.06
N LEU A 95 -12.58 -8.40 13.82
CA LEU A 95 -12.68 -7.02 13.39
C LEU A 95 -13.86 -6.89 12.41
N GLN A 96 -14.86 -6.08 12.75
CA GLN A 96 -16.04 -5.90 11.92
C GLN A 96 -15.87 -4.69 11.00
N VAL A 97 -16.23 -4.86 9.72
CA VAL A 97 -16.40 -3.74 8.78
C VAL A 97 -17.80 -3.17 8.95
N ASN A 98 -17.89 -1.90 9.34
CA ASN A 98 -19.13 -1.19 9.64
C ASN A 98 -19.83 -0.70 8.36
N ALA A 99 -19.05 -0.30 7.35
CA ALA A 99 -19.56 0.17 6.07
C ALA A 99 -18.55 -0.06 4.93
N VAL A 100 -19.07 -0.29 3.73
CA VAL A 100 -18.29 -0.30 2.49
C VAL A 100 -18.66 0.90 1.63
N ILE A 101 -17.66 1.62 1.14
CA ILE A 101 -17.84 2.77 0.24
C ILE A 101 -17.31 2.41 -1.14
N ILE A 102 -18.24 2.36 -2.09
CA ILE A 102 -17.94 2.13 -3.50
C ILE A 102 -17.82 3.51 -4.16
N ASN A 103 -16.58 3.95 -4.30
CA ASN A 103 -16.22 5.30 -4.70
C ASN A 103 -16.05 5.42 -6.22
N ARG A 104 -16.07 6.65 -6.74
CA ARG A 104 -15.99 6.95 -8.19
C ARG A 104 -17.10 6.28 -9.01
N PHE A 105 -18.28 6.14 -8.41
CA PHE A 105 -19.43 5.52 -9.05
C PHE A 105 -20.09 6.48 -10.05
N SER A 106 -20.34 6.00 -11.26
CA SER A 106 -21.10 6.70 -12.30
C SER A 106 -22.01 5.76 -13.10
N GLY A 107 -22.47 4.65 -12.50
CA GLY A 107 -23.39 3.69 -13.13
C GLY A 107 -22.80 2.31 -13.44
N GLU A 108 -21.62 1.98 -12.90
CA GLU A 108 -20.94 0.70 -13.10
C GLU A 108 -21.81 -0.48 -12.65
N LYS A 109 -22.08 -1.42 -13.56
CA LYS A 109 -22.99 -2.55 -13.29
C LYS A 109 -22.38 -3.52 -12.28
N GLN A 110 -21.07 -3.76 -12.35
CA GLN A 110 -20.38 -4.68 -11.45
C GLN A 110 -20.32 -4.10 -10.02
N ALA A 111 -20.17 -2.78 -9.90
CA ALA A 111 -20.26 -2.08 -8.61
C ALA A 111 -21.64 -2.25 -7.95
N LEU A 112 -22.73 -2.16 -8.73
CA LEU A 112 -24.10 -2.38 -8.22
C LEU A 112 -24.31 -3.83 -7.75
N LYS A 113 -23.74 -4.82 -8.45
CA LYS A 113 -23.79 -6.22 -8.02
C LYS A 113 -23.07 -6.41 -6.68
N LEU A 114 -21.87 -5.86 -6.54
CA LEU A 114 -21.12 -5.92 -5.27
C LEU A 114 -21.91 -5.26 -4.13
N LYS A 115 -22.52 -4.09 -4.37
CA LYS A 115 -23.39 -3.43 -3.39
C LYS A 115 -24.50 -4.36 -2.91
N LYS A 116 -25.25 -4.95 -3.84
CA LYS A 116 -26.37 -5.86 -3.53
C LYS A 116 -25.89 -7.10 -2.79
N TYR A 117 -24.74 -7.66 -3.18
CA TYR A 117 -24.12 -8.79 -2.48
C TYR A 117 -23.81 -8.44 -1.01
N LEU A 118 -23.19 -7.29 -0.76
CA LEU A 118 -22.85 -6.84 0.59
C LEU A 118 -24.10 -6.60 1.46
N GLU A 119 -25.14 -5.99 0.89
CA GLU A 119 -26.40 -5.73 1.59
C GLU A 119 -27.14 -7.03 1.94
N ASN A 120 -27.14 -8.03 1.05
CA ASN A 120 -27.67 -9.37 1.34
C ASN A 120 -26.91 -10.06 2.49
N GLN A 121 -25.64 -9.69 2.72
CA GLN A 121 -24.82 -10.14 3.84
C GLN A 121 -24.94 -9.22 5.07
N LYS A 122 -25.93 -8.32 5.09
CA LYS A 122 -26.18 -7.33 6.16
C LYS A 122 -25.00 -6.37 6.40
N ILE A 123 -24.17 -6.13 5.39
CA ILE A 123 -23.10 -5.14 5.41
C ILE A 123 -23.60 -3.88 4.71
N LYS A 124 -23.55 -2.74 5.40
CA LYS A 124 -23.95 -1.45 4.82
C LYS A 124 -23.00 -1.08 3.69
N ALA A 125 -23.53 -0.81 2.51
CA ALA A 125 -22.75 -0.42 1.34
C ALA A 125 -23.31 0.87 0.73
N TYR A 126 -22.45 1.84 0.48
CA TYR A 126 -22.83 3.14 -0.06
C TYR A 126 -22.09 3.44 -1.36
N LEU A 127 -22.79 4.12 -2.28
CA LEU A 127 -22.23 4.60 -3.53
C LEU A 127 -21.79 6.05 -3.34
N GLN A 128 -20.60 6.38 -3.82
CA GLN A 128 -20.07 7.74 -3.82
C GLN A 128 -19.64 8.10 -5.25
N ALA A 129 -20.22 9.17 -5.79
CA ALA A 129 -19.85 9.69 -7.09
C ALA A 129 -18.50 10.41 -7.06
N GLU A 130 -17.86 10.50 -8.23
CA GLU A 130 -16.66 11.33 -8.39
C GLU A 130 -17.03 12.81 -8.35
N ILE A 131 -16.28 13.60 -7.56
CA ILE A 131 -16.50 15.04 -7.45
C ILE A 131 -15.78 15.72 -8.62
N GLN A 132 -16.53 16.35 -9.51
CA GLN A 132 -16.00 17.04 -10.69
C GLN A 132 -15.09 18.21 -10.29
N GLY A 133 -13.85 18.20 -10.77
CA GLY A 133 -12.83 19.22 -10.46
C GLY A 133 -12.07 18.99 -9.15
N TYR A 134 -12.24 17.82 -8.51
CA TYR A 134 -11.48 17.45 -7.32
C TYR A 134 -9.98 17.24 -7.66
N PRO A 135 -9.02 17.74 -6.84
CA PRO A 135 -9.18 18.44 -5.58
C PRO A 135 -9.08 19.99 -5.67
N ALA A 136 -9.10 20.58 -6.86
CA ALA A 136 -8.70 21.99 -7.06
C ALA A 136 -9.68 23.05 -6.50
N ASP A 137 -10.98 22.81 -6.61
CA ASP A 137 -12.02 23.77 -6.18
C ASP A 137 -12.52 23.46 -4.76
N ILE A 138 -11.89 24.08 -3.77
CA ILE A 138 -12.17 23.81 -2.34
C ILE A 138 -13.60 24.20 -1.95
N ASP A 139 -14.12 25.31 -2.48
CA ASP A 139 -15.45 25.80 -2.08
C ASP A 139 -16.54 24.90 -2.63
N LYS A 140 -16.40 24.43 -3.88
CA LYS A 140 -17.26 23.38 -4.43
C LYS A 140 -17.13 22.07 -3.66
N ILE A 141 -15.92 21.65 -3.30
CA ILE A 141 -15.69 20.42 -2.50
C ILE A 141 -16.44 20.50 -1.17
N LEU A 142 -16.38 21.64 -0.49
CA LEU A 142 -17.01 21.88 0.81
C LEU A 142 -18.47 22.38 0.71
N SER A 143 -19.15 22.10 -0.41
CA SER A 143 -20.53 22.53 -0.64
C SER A 143 -21.55 21.40 -0.54
N ARG A 144 -22.83 21.72 -0.79
CA ARG A 144 -23.89 20.72 -1.04
C ARG A 144 -23.63 19.91 -2.30
N GLU A 145 -22.90 20.45 -3.28
CA GLU A 145 -22.65 19.80 -4.57
C GLU A 145 -21.39 18.94 -4.59
N GLY A 146 -20.47 19.16 -3.65
CA GLY A 146 -19.27 18.33 -3.40
C GLY A 146 -19.55 17.27 -2.35
N TYR A 147 -18.86 17.34 -1.20
CA TYR A 147 -19.02 16.40 -0.10
C TYR A 147 -20.44 16.30 0.44
N GLY A 148 -21.28 17.33 0.27
CA GLY A 148 -22.68 17.27 0.66
C GLY A 148 -23.56 16.30 -0.13
N LYS A 149 -23.11 15.81 -1.30
CA LYS A 149 -23.76 14.72 -2.05
C LYS A 149 -23.40 13.34 -1.54
N ASN A 150 -22.32 13.22 -0.77
CA ASN A 150 -21.82 11.94 -0.33
C ASN A 150 -22.67 11.38 0.82
N PRO A 151 -22.72 10.05 0.99
CA PRO A 151 -23.37 9.45 2.15
C PRO A 151 -22.66 9.84 3.45
N TYR A 152 -23.42 10.28 4.46
CA TYR A 152 -22.91 10.39 5.82
C TYR A 152 -23.00 9.04 6.54
N ILE A 153 -21.87 8.54 6.99
CA ILE A 153 -21.70 7.23 7.62
C ILE A 153 -21.70 7.44 9.13
N LYS A 154 -22.86 7.20 9.76
CA LYS A 154 -23.00 7.32 11.21
C LYS A 154 -22.06 6.33 11.90
N THR A 155 -21.18 6.88 12.71
CA THR A 155 -20.14 6.17 13.46
C THR A 155 -20.10 6.74 14.88
N GLU A 156 -19.99 5.86 15.87
CA GLU A 156 -20.09 6.14 17.30
C GLU A 156 -18.72 6.11 17.99
N LYS A 157 -17.76 5.37 17.44
CA LYS A 157 -16.44 5.20 18.05
C LYS A 157 -15.53 6.40 17.78
N SER A 158 -14.59 6.60 18.70
CA SER A 158 -13.62 7.71 18.64
C SER A 158 -12.60 7.59 17.51
N ILE A 159 -12.43 6.39 16.94
CA ILE A 159 -11.48 6.14 15.86
C ILE A 159 -12.23 5.45 14.72
N VAL A 160 -12.19 6.04 13.54
CA VAL A 160 -12.74 5.45 12.32
C VAL A 160 -11.58 5.12 11.41
N ILE A 161 -11.31 3.83 11.26
CA ILE A 161 -10.28 3.30 10.38
C ILE A 161 -10.84 3.29 8.97
N VAL A 162 -10.18 3.98 8.04
CA VAL A 162 -10.58 4.01 6.64
C VAL A 162 -9.53 3.29 5.81
N ALA A 163 -9.83 2.05 5.45
CA ALA A 163 -8.98 1.17 4.65
C ALA A 163 -9.57 0.98 3.25
N GLY A 164 -8.86 0.31 2.34
CA GLY A 164 -9.43 0.03 1.02
C GLY A 164 -8.75 -1.08 0.25
N ALA A 165 -9.35 -1.46 -0.87
CA ALA A 165 -8.90 -2.56 -1.72
C ALA A 165 -7.50 -2.32 -2.31
N GLY A 166 -7.14 -1.06 -2.56
CA GLY A 166 -5.83 -0.66 -3.02
C GLY A 166 -5.63 0.87 -3.11
N PRO A 167 -4.60 1.33 -3.84
CA PRO A 167 -4.46 2.73 -4.23
C PRO A 167 -5.68 3.20 -5.04
N GLY A 168 -6.01 4.49 -4.97
CA GLY A 168 -7.11 5.06 -5.76
C GLY A 168 -8.54 4.69 -5.32
N SER A 169 -8.71 3.88 -4.27
CA SER A 169 -10.05 3.49 -3.77
C SER A 169 -10.84 4.62 -3.08
N GLY A 170 -10.29 5.84 -2.98
CA GLY A 170 -11.00 7.01 -2.44
C GLY A 170 -10.95 7.17 -0.91
N LYS A 171 -10.05 6.47 -0.20
CA LYS A 171 -9.91 6.50 1.28
C LYS A 171 -9.83 7.92 1.86
N MET A 172 -8.91 8.73 1.34
CA MET A 172 -8.71 10.12 1.76
C MET A 172 -9.97 10.98 1.55
N SER A 173 -10.59 10.89 0.36
CA SER A 173 -11.83 11.62 0.04
C SER A 173 -12.97 11.21 0.99
N THR A 174 -13.09 9.91 1.29
CA THR A 174 -14.05 9.42 2.28
C THR A 174 -13.78 10.00 3.67
N CYS A 175 -12.53 10.02 4.15
CA CYS A 175 -12.20 10.62 5.45
C CYS A 175 -12.62 12.08 5.51
N LEU A 176 -12.21 12.89 4.53
CA LEU A 176 -12.52 14.32 4.49
C LEU A 176 -14.02 14.59 4.36
N SER A 177 -14.73 13.78 3.57
CA SER A 177 -16.18 13.86 3.46
C SER A 177 -16.87 13.61 4.80
N GLN A 178 -16.41 12.64 5.60
CA GLN A 178 -17.00 12.39 6.92
C GLN A 178 -16.66 13.50 7.93
N ILE A 179 -15.44 14.04 7.88
CA ILE A 179 -15.06 15.20 8.72
C ILE A 179 -15.93 16.42 8.37
N PHE A 180 -16.22 16.64 7.09
CA PHE A 180 -17.14 17.70 6.66
C PHE A 180 -18.55 17.55 7.24
N TYR A 181 -19.07 16.33 7.33
CA TYR A 181 -20.37 16.09 7.98
C TYR A 181 -20.34 16.30 9.49
N ASP A 182 -19.26 15.90 10.16
CA ASP A 182 -19.06 16.20 11.57
C ASP A 182 -19.01 17.72 11.80
N PHE A 183 -18.25 18.44 10.97
CA PHE A 183 -18.19 19.91 10.99
C PHE A 183 -19.58 20.56 10.86
N LYS A 184 -20.39 20.11 9.89
CA LYS A 184 -21.78 20.58 9.74
C LYS A 184 -22.70 20.30 10.92
N GLN A 185 -22.35 19.29 11.74
CA GLN A 185 -23.06 18.95 12.97
C GLN A 185 -22.41 19.56 14.21
N ASN A 186 -21.52 20.54 14.05
CA ASN A 186 -20.73 21.15 15.13
C ASN A 186 -19.92 20.13 15.96
N LYS A 187 -19.57 18.99 15.36
CA LYS A 187 -18.72 17.96 15.96
C LYS A 187 -17.28 18.18 15.51
N LYS A 188 -16.34 18.07 16.45
CA LYS A 188 -14.91 18.14 16.15
C LYS A 188 -14.41 16.76 15.75
N SER A 189 -13.75 16.67 14.60
CA SER A 189 -13.06 15.45 14.19
C SER A 189 -11.79 15.78 13.42
N GLY A 190 -10.86 14.83 13.44
CA GLY A 190 -9.54 14.96 12.84
C GLY A 190 -9.31 13.99 11.69
N PHE A 191 -8.33 14.33 10.87
CA PHE A 191 -7.73 13.45 9.88
C PHE A 191 -6.34 13.04 10.33
N ALA A 192 -5.93 11.79 10.13
CA ALA A 192 -4.52 11.40 10.14
C ALA A 192 -4.29 10.25 9.16
N LYS A 193 -3.02 9.99 8.82
CA LYS A 193 -2.63 8.93 7.90
C LYS A 193 -1.67 7.95 8.56
N PHE A 194 -1.92 6.66 8.39
CA PHE A 194 -1.04 5.59 8.83
C PHE A 194 -0.53 4.80 7.63
N GLU A 195 0.78 4.92 7.38
CA GLU A 195 1.50 4.21 6.34
C GLU A 195 2.77 3.59 6.92
N THR A 196 3.08 2.37 6.47
CA THR A 196 4.32 1.69 6.85
C THR A 196 5.51 2.29 6.11
N PHE A 197 5.33 2.60 4.82
CA PHE A 197 6.35 3.10 3.92
C PHE A 197 5.88 4.35 3.14
N PRO A 198 6.79 5.27 2.77
CA PRO A 198 8.18 5.30 3.20
C PRO A 198 8.30 5.53 4.72
N ILE A 199 9.41 5.10 5.31
CA ILE A 199 9.67 5.35 6.73
C ILE A 199 10.28 6.74 6.85
N TRP A 200 9.46 7.68 7.31
CA TRP A 200 9.74 9.12 7.28
C TRP A 200 11.02 9.55 7.99
N ASN A 201 11.46 8.81 9.01
CA ASN A 201 12.66 9.09 9.80
C ASN A 201 13.84 8.15 9.47
N LEU A 202 13.81 7.45 8.33
CA LEU A 202 15.00 6.87 7.70
C LEU A 202 15.50 7.79 6.57
N PRO A 203 16.81 7.77 6.24
CA PRO A 203 17.35 8.55 5.12
C PRO A 203 16.64 8.25 3.79
N LEU A 204 16.68 9.22 2.87
CA LEU A 204 16.12 9.04 1.52
C LEU A 204 16.74 7.83 0.82
N GLU A 205 18.06 7.71 0.91
CA GLU A 205 18.85 6.67 0.25
C GLU A 205 18.89 5.34 1.02
N HIS A 206 18.11 5.23 2.09
CA HIS A 206 18.04 4.00 2.85
C HIS A 206 17.41 2.88 1.99
N PRO A 207 18.03 1.68 1.88
CA PRO A 207 17.52 0.59 1.05
C PRO A 207 16.05 0.23 1.32
N VAL A 208 15.58 0.35 2.56
CA VAL A 208 14.16 0.13 2.92
C VAL A 208 13.22 1.10 2.21
N ASN A 209 13.57 2.39 2.11
CA ASN A 209 12.77 3.37 1.38
C ASN A 209 12.84 3.09 -0.13
N PHE A 210 14.02 2.76 -0.66
CA PHE A 210 14.15 2.35 -2.06
C PHE A 210 13.40 1.05 -2.40
N ALA A 211 13.27 0.11 -1.47
CA ALA A 211 12.47 -1.10 -1.67
C ALA A 211 10.98 -0.77 -1.81
N TYR A 212 10.49 0.26 -1.11
CA TYR A 212 9.14 0.79 -1.33
C TYR A 212 9.01 1.41 -2.73
N GLU A 213 9.94 2.28 -3.14
CA GLU A 213 9.94 2.89 -4.49
C GLU A 213 10.00 1.82 -5.59
N ALA A 214 10.79 0.77 -5.39
CA ALA A 214 10.86 -0.38 -6.29
C ALA A 214 9.58 -1.25 -6.25
N ALA A 215 8.77 -1.20 -5.19
CA ALA A 215 7.50 -1.92 -5.12
C ALA A 215 6.32 -1.14 -5.73
N THR A 216 6.51 0.15 -5.98
CA THR A 216 5.53 1.08 -6.55
C THR A 216 6.00 1.68 -7.88
N ALA A 217 6.99 1.07 -8.52
CA ALA A 217 7.59 1.58 -9.75
C ALA A 217 6.58 1.68 -10.91
N ASP A 218 5.56 0.83 -10.91
CA ASP A 218 4.45 0.83 -11.89
C ASP A 218 3.54 2.05 -11.75
N ILE A 219 3.26 2.48 -10.52
CA ILE A 219 2.40 3.64 -10.23
C ILE A 219 3.18 4.95 -10.04
N GLY A 220 4.51 4.90 -10.05
CA GLY A 220 5.38 6.07 -10.06
C GLY A 220 5.45 6.84 -8.74
N ASP A 221 5.16 6.18 -7.60
CA ASP A 221 5.42 6.80 -6.30
C ASP A 221 6.94 6.89 -6.09
N LYS A 222 7.43 8.10 -5.80
CA LYS A 222 8.85 8.41 -5.65
C LYS A 222 9.12 9.02 -4.28
N ASN A 223 10.13 8.52 -3.59
CA ASN A 223 10.52 9.08 -2.30
C ASN A 223 11.20 10.44 -2.47
N MET A 224 10.89 11.36 -1.57
CA MET A 224 11.40 12.74 -1.59
C MET A 224 11.57 13.25 -0.17
N ILE A 225 12.47 14.22 0.02
CA ILE A 225 12.52 15.00 1.25
C ILE A 225 11.22 15.80 1.34
N ASP A 226 10.56 15.81 2.51
CA ASP A 226 9.39 16.64 2.77
C ASP A 226 9.83 18.12 2.87
N PRO A 227 9.56 18.96 1.86
CA PRO A 227 10.03 20.33 1.86
C PRO A 227 9.31 21.18 2.92
N TYR A 228 8.07 20.82 3.27
CA TYR A 228 7.29 21.54 4.26
C TYR A 228 7.82 21.31 5.68
N HIS A 229 8.20 20.05 5.99
CA HIS A 229 8.79 19.71 7.28
C HIS A 229 10.18 20.32 7.43
N LEU A 230 11.00 20.27 6.37
CA LEU A 230 12.31 20.89 6.34
C LEU A 230 12.21 22.40 6.59
N LYS A 231 11.34 23.10 5.86
CA LYS A 231 11.14 24.55 6.04
C LYS A 231 10.66 24.93 7.44
N THR A 232 9.80 24.10 8.04
CA THR A 232 9.15 24.41 9.32
C THR A 232 10.03 24.08 10.52
N TYR A 233 10.72 22.93 10.49
CA TYR A 233 11.40 22.37 11.65
C TYR A 233 12.90 22.22 11.46
N ASN A 234 13.43 22.54 10.28
CA ASN A 234 14.82 22.31 9.87
C ASN A 234 15.27 20.85 10.06
N LYS A 235 14.36 19.91 9.75
CA LYS A 235 14.60 18.46 9.88
C LYS A 235 14.36 17.76 8.55
N ILE A 236 15.34 16.98 8.12
CA ILE A 236 15.22 16.13 6.94
C ILE A 236 14.40 14.89 7.30
N VAL A 237 13.25 14.76 6.65
CA VAL A 237 12.34 13.62 6.76
C VAL A 237 11.83 13.25 5.38
N ILE A 238 11.41 12.00 5.22
CA ILE A 238 11.06 11.42 3.93
C ILE A 238 9.55 11.29 3.80
N ASN A 239 9.06 11.70 2.64
CA ASN A 239 7.70 11.46 2.20
C ASN A 239 7.76 11.04 0.73
N TYR A 240 6.66 11.10 -0.01
CA TYR A 240 6.64 10.77 -1.44
C TYR A 240 5.86 11.82 -2.22
N ASN A 241 6.16 11.90 -3.52
CA ASN A 241 5.69 12.94 -4.43
C ASN A 241 4.18 13.23 -4.32
N ARG A 242 3.33 12.20 -4.37
CA ARG A 242 1.87 12.37 -4.35
C ARG A 242 1.36 13.07 -3.09
N ASP A 243 1.89 12.72 -1.92
CA ASP A 243 1.47 13.34 -0.66
C ASP A 243 2.00 14.77 -0.54
N ILE A 244 3.24 15.02 -1.00
CA ILE A 244 3.84 16.36 -1.03
C ILE A 244 3.07 17.29 -1.97
N GLU A 245 2.73 16.82 -3.17
CA GLU A 245 1.98 17.58 -4.19
C GLU A 245 0.56 17.92 -3.69
N ASN A 246 -0.10 16.97 -3.03
CA ASN A 246 -1.47 17.18 -2.54
C ASN A 246 -1.54 17.93 -1.19
N PHE A 247 -0.43 18.07 -0.47
CA PHE A 247 -0.43 18.60 0.90
C PHE A 247 -1.06 20.00 1.00
N ALA A 248 -0.73 20.91 0.09
CA ALA A 248 -1.23 22.30 0.14
C ALA A 248 -2.76 22.36 0.09
N ILE A 249 -3.38 21.54 -0.75
CA ILE A 249 -4.83 21.47 -0.90
C ILE A 249 -5.45 20.77 0.31
N MET A 250 -4.86 19.64 0.73
CA MET A 250 -5.29 18.87 1.90
C MET A 250 -5.28 19.71 3.17
N LYS A 251 -4.22 20.50 3.39
CA LYS A 251 -4.09 21.42 4.51
C LYS A 251 -5.26 22.40 4.55
N LYS A 252 -5.56 23.08 3.43
CA LYS A 252 -6.66 24.05 3.36
C LYS A 252 -8.02 23.42 3.66
N ILE A 253 -8.27 22.22 3.14
CA ILE A 253 -9.52 21.49 3.41
C ILE A 253 -9.61 21.17 4.91
N ILE A 254 -8.57 20.55 5.48
CA ILE A 254 -8.53 20.16 6.90
C ILE A 254 -8.68 21.38 7.81
N GLU A 255 -8.03 22.50 7.50
CA GLU A 255 -8.15 23.75 8.27
C GLU A 255 -9.60 24.25 8.29
N LYS A 256 -10.27 24.27 7.13
CA LYS A 256 -11.67 24.70 7.02
C LYS A 256 -12.63 23.78 7.80
N VAL A 257 -12.43 22.46 7.78
CA VAL A 257 -13.40 21.51 8.37
C VAL A 257 -13.09 21.06 9.79
N SER A 258 -11.83 21.10 10.22
CA SER A 258 -11.44 20.62 11.56
C SER A 258 -10.94 21.74 12.48
N GLY A 259 -10.62 22.92 11.94
CA GLY A 259 -9.98 24.01 12.68
C GLY A 259 -8.56 23.69 13.15
N LEU A 260 -7.94 22.63 12.61
CA LEU A 260 -6.59 22.20 12.95
C LEU A 260 -5.68 22.31 11.73
N THR A 261 -4.42 22.64 12.00
CA THR A 261 -3.41 22.87 10.97
C THR A 261 -2.29 21.86 11.09
N TYR A 262 -1.99 21.21 9.96
CA TYR A 262 -0.74 20.48 9.77
C TYR A 262 0.31 21.39 9.12
N LYS A 263 1.57 21.27 9.53
CA LYS A 263 2.65 22.05 8.92
C LYS A 263 3.39 21.28 7.81
N SER A 264 3.26 19.95 7.77
CA SER A 264 3.78 19.11 6.70
C SER A 264 2.96 17.81 6.51
N PRO A 265 3.08 17.09 5.38
CA PRO A 265 2.48 15.76 5.23
C PRO A 265 3.06 14.75 6.23
N THR A 266 4.33 14.91 6.64
CA THR A 266 4.91 14.11 7.74
C THR A 266 4.16 14.32 9.07
N ASP A 267 3.72 15.55 9.39
CA ASP A 267 2.90 15.80 10.59
C ASP A 267 1.53 15.11 10.50
N MET A 268 0.97 14.95 9.30
CA MET A 268 -0.29 14.22 9.06
C MET A 268 -0.13 12.72 9.38
N GLY A 269 1.06 12.18 9.15
CA GLY A 269 1.43 10.80 9.46
C GLY A 269 1.43 10.46 10.96
N VAL A 270 1.17 9.20 11.30
CA VAL A 270 1.30 8.66 12.68
C VAL A 270 2.23 7.45 12.77
N SER A 271 3.02 7.18 11.73
CA SER A 271 3.85 5.97 11.64
C SER A 271 5.03 5.99 12.62
N MET A 272 5.19 4.90 13.35
CA MET A 272 6.28 4.64 14.29
C MET A 272 7.13 3.43 13.85
N THR A 273 7.08 3.04 12.58
CA THR A 273 7.71 1.80 12.08
C THR A 273 9.19 1.68 12.43
N LYS A 274 9.95 2.79 12.37
CA LYS A 274 11.39 2.79 12.71
C LYS A 274 11.67 2.33 14.14
N GLU A 275 10.76 2.56 15.09
CA GLU A 275 10.96 2.13 16.49
C GLU A 275 10.96 0.60 16.65
N GLY A 276 10.47 -0.13 15.64
CA GLY A 276 10.55 -1.59 15.60
C GLY A 276 11.83 -2.13 14.95
N ILE A 277 12.67 -1.28 14.37
CA ILE A 277 13.93 -1.70 13.74
C ILE A 277 15.00 -1.79 14.82
N ILE A 278 15.38 -3.02 15.17
CA ILE A 278 16.41 -3.32 16.19
C ILE A 278 17.79 -3.59 15.57
N ASP A 279 17.85 -3.96 14.29
CA ASP A 279 19.08 -4.18 13.54
C ASP A 279 18.93 -3.57 12.14
N ASP A 280 19.66 -2.48 11.92
CA ASP A 280 19.64 -1.72 10.67
C ASP A 280 20.32 -2.47 9.50
N ASN A 281 21.34 -3.28 9.78
CA ASN A 281 22.07 -4.02 8.75
C ASN A 281 21.22 -5.15 8.18
N ILE A 282 20.47 -5.86 9.03
CA ILE A 282 19.55 -6.93 8.60
C ILE A 282 18.46 -6.36 7.69
N VAL A 283 17.82 -5.25 8.07
CA VAL A 283 16.76 -4.64 7.24
C VAL A 283 17.31 -4.06 5.94
N LYS A 284 18.53 -3.50 5.95
CA LYS A 284 19.21 -3.04 4.73
C LYS A 284 19.43 -4.16 3.74
N GLU A 285 19.95 -5.30 4.18
CA GLU A 285 20.21 -6.44 3.31
C GLU A 285 18.89 -7.05 2.79
N ALA A 286 17.89 -7.21 3.65
CA ALA A 286 16.59 -7.72 3.27
C ALA A 286 15.90 -6.83 2.21
N ALA A 287 16.00 -5.51 2.37
CA ALA A 287 15.48 -4.53 1.42
C ALA A 287 16.21 -4.58 0.06
N LYS A 288 17.55 -4.69 0.05
CA LYS A 288 18.34 -4.87 -1.19
C LYS A 288 17.89 -6.12 -1.96
N GLN A 289 17.71 -7.24 -1.26
CA GLN A 289 17.20 -8.47 -1.88
C GLN A 289 15.78 -8.30 -2.41
N GLU A 290 14.90 -7.53 -1.75
CA GLU A 290 13.56 -7.22 -2.27
C GLU A 290 13.61 -6.38 -3.56
N ILE A 291 14.52 -5.41 -3.66
CA ILE A 291 14.72 -4.61 -4.88
C ILE A 291 15.10 -5.51 -6.06
N ILE A 292 16.04 -6.44 -5.87
CA ILE A 292 16.44 -7.40 -6.91
C ILE A 292 15.26 -8.31 -7.29
N ARG A 293 14.44 -8.76 -6.33
CA ARG A 293 13.21 -9.52 -6.63
C ARG A 293 12.22 -8.71 -7.48
N ARG A 294 12.05 -7.42 -7.17
CA ARG A 294 11.16 -6.52 -7.93
C ARG A 294 11.65 -6.34 -9.35
N TYR A 295 12.96 -6.19 -9.53
CA TYR A 295 13.56 -6.10 -10.85
C TYR A 295 13.26 -7.33 -11.72
N PHE A 296 13.53 -8.55 -11.23
CA PHE A 296 13.22 -9.77 -11.97
C PHE A 296 11.72 -9.95 -12.23
N ARG A 297 10.89 -9.57 -11.27
CA ARG A 297 9.43 -9.62 -11.42
C ARG A 297 8.96 -8.70 -12.56
N TYR A 298 9.42 -7.46 -12.60
CA TYR A 298 9.05 -6.53 -13.66
C TYR A 298 9.63 -6.93 -15.01
N LYS A 299 10.85 -7.48 -15.07
CA LYS A 299 11.36 -8.10 -16.30
C LYS A 299 10.40 -9.17 -16.83
N ARG A 300 9.89 -10.06 -15.98
CA ARG A 300 8.91 -11.07 -16.37
C ARG A 300 7.58 -10.44 -16.81
N GLU A 301 7.06 -9.48 -16.05
CA GLU A 301 5.77 -8.84 -16.36
C GLU A 301 5.83 -8.06 -17.69
N PHE A 302 6.96 -7.42 -18.00
CA PHE A 302 7.21 -6.78 -19.31
C PHE A 302 7.24 -7.79 -20.46
N LEU A 303 7.93 -8.92 -20.29
CA LEU A 303 7.94 -10.00 -21.29
C LEU A 303 6.53 -10.58 -21.55
N LEU A 304 5.65 -10.51 -20.55
CA LEU A 304 4.25 -10.94 -20.67
C LEU A 304 3.33 -9.83 -21.20
N GLY A 305 3.85 -8.64 -21.53
CA GLY A 305 3.06 -7.50 -22.02
C GLY A 305 2.15 -6.85 -20.97
N LEU A 306 2.47 -7.00 -19.67
CA LEU A 306 1.62 -6.52 -18.58
C LEU A 306 1.97 -5.11 -18.10
N ILE A 307 3.19 -4.65 -18.38
CA ILE A 307 3.71 -3.35 -17.95
C ILE A 307 4.59 -2.73 -19.04
N GLU A 308 4.78 -1.42 -18.95
CA GLU A 308 5.68 -0.67 -19.82
C GLU A 308 7.14 -0.76 -19.38
N LYS A 309 8.06 -0.58 -20.34
CA LYS A 309 9.51 -0.65 -20.13
C LYS A 309 10.00 0.34 -19.06
N ASP A 310 9.39 1.53 -18.96
CA ASP A 310 9.74 2.56 -17.97
C ASP A 310 9.67 2.03 -16.52
N THR A 311 8.77 1.08 -16.23
CA THR A 311 8.70 0.44 -14.91
C THR A 311 9.99 -0.29 -14.54
N ILE A 312 10.62 -0.98 -15.50
CA ILE A 312 11.90 -1.66 -15.30
C ILE A 312 13.01 -0.63 -15.12
N GLU A 313 13.06 0.38 -15.99
CA GLU A 313 14.10 1.42 -15.98
C GLU A 313 14.13 2.19 -14.65
N ARG A 314 12.97 2.40 -14.02
CA ARG A 314 12.86 2.97 -12.66
C ARG A 314 13.56 2.08 -11.62
N VAL A 315 13.34 0.77 -11.64
CA VAL A 315 14.00 -0.16 -10.71
C VAL A 315 15.49 -0.31 -11.01
N GLU A 316 15.90 -0.27 -12.28
CA GLU A 316 17.32 -0.29 -12.66
C GLU A 316 18.07 0.92 -12.09
N LYS A 317 17.48 2.12 -12.17
CA LYS A 317 18.05 3.32 -11.55
C LYS A 317 18.20 3.18 -10.04
N ILE A 318 17.25 2.52 -9.36
CA ILE A 318 17.35 2.23 -7.93
C ILE A 318 18.51 1.25 -7.64
N MET A 319 18.62 0.17 -8.43
CA MET A 319 19.72 -0.78 -8.29
C MET A 319 21.08 -0.11 -8.50
N GLN A 320 21.21 0.75 -9.52
CA GLN A 320 22.44 1.52 -9.78
C GLN A 320 22.82 2.42 -8.59
N LYS A 321 21.86 3.16 -8.02
CA LYS A 321 22.10 4.01 -6.82
C LYS A 321 22.60 3.23 -5.62
N LEU A 322 22.17 1.98 -5.47
CA LEU A 322 22.60 1.09 -4.39
C LEU A 322 23.78 0.19 -4.76
N ASN A 323 24.35 0.36 -5.95
CA ASN A 323 25.38 -0.50 -6.53
C ASN A 323 25.01 -1.99 -6.48
N LEU A 324 23.74 -2.29 -6.78
CA LEU A 324 23.20 -3.64 -6.83
C LEU A 324 23.27 -4.22 -8.23
N LYS A 325 23.58 -5.51 -8.30
CA LYS A 325 23.59 -6.33 -9.50
C LYS A 325 22.60 -7.47 -9.36
N GLU A 326 22.23 -8.07 -10.49
CA GLU A 326 21.39 -9.27 -10.50
C GLU A 326 22.04 -10.41 -9.72
N GLU A 327 23.37 -10.52 -9.80
CA GLU A 327 24.20 -11.56 -9.20
C GLU A 327 24.29 -11.45 -7.67
N ASP A 328 23.97 -10.30 -7.08
CA ASP A 328 23.93 -10.12 -5.62
C ASP A 328 22.82 -10.99 -4.98
N ARG A 329 21.86 -11.44 -5.78
CA ARG A 329 20.98 -12.54 -5.42
C ARG A 329 21.69 -13.86 -5.73
N LYS A 330 22.29 -14.46 -4.70
CA LYS A 330 23.19 -15.65 -4.78
C LYS A 330 22.70 -16.81 -5.65
N VAL A 331 21.39 -17.05 -5.76
CA VAL A 331 20.83 -18.13 -6.59
C VAL A 331 20.85 -17.84 -8.10
N VAL A 332 20.95 -16.57 -8.52
CA VAL A 332 20.97 -16.16 -9.93
C VAL A 332 22.17 -16.73 -10.70
N PRO A 333 23.43 -16.53 -10.26
CA PRO A 333 24.58 -17.09 -10.98
C PRO A 333 24.55 -18.61 -11.03
N GLU A 334 24.11 -19.27 -9.96
CA GLU A 334 24.03 -20.73 -9.89
C GLU A 334 22.98 -21.31 -10.85
N ALA A 335 21.81 -20.69 -10.95
CA ALA A 335 20.78 -21.10 -11.92
C ALA A 335 21.27 -20.93 -13.38
N ARG A 336 21.97 -19.82 -13.66
CA ARG A 336 22.57 -19.56 -14.99
C ARG A 336 23.66 -20.57 -15.33
N LYS A 337 24.54 -20.88 -14.38
CA LYS A 337 25.56 -21.92 -14.52
C LYS A 337 24.92 -23.28 -14.80
N ALA A 338 23.85 -23.61 -14.08
CA ALA A 338 23.12 -24.85 -14.28
C ALA A 338 22.53 -24.97 -15.70
N ALA A 339 21.92 -23.90 -16.22
CA ALA A 339 21.41 -23.85 -17.59
C ALA A 339 22.53 -24.00 -18.64
N ALA A 340 23.66 -23.31 -18.45
CA ALA A 340 24.81 -23.40 -19.36
C ALA A 340 25.44 -24.81 -19.38
N GLU A 341 25.53 -25.47 -18.23
CA GLU A 341 26.00 -26.85 -18.13
C GLU A 341 25.05 -27.85 -18.79
N SER A 342 23.73 -27.66 -18.64
CA SER A 342 22.72 -28.45 -19.34
C SER A 342 22.91 -28.38 -20.86
N LYS A 343 23.08 -27.17 -21.40
CA LYS A 343 23.38 -26.94 -22.83
C LYS A 343 24.64 -27.67 -23.28
N ARG A 344 25.74 -27.56 -22.52
CA ARG A 344 27.01 -28.24 -22.84
C ARG A 344 26.87 -29.76 -22.85
N LYS A 345 26.11 -30.35 -21.91
CA LYS A 345 25.90 -31.81 -21.85
C LYS A 345 25.04 -32.32 -23.01
N ALA A 346 23.95 -31.63 -23.34
CA ALA A 346 23.09 -32.02 -24.46
C ALA A 346 23.83 -32.01 -25.80
N ILE A 347 24.64 -30.97 -26.05
CA ILE A 347 25.51 -30.89 -27.24
C ILE A 347 26.45 -32.09 -27.32
N ARG A 348 27.08 -32.48 -26.19
CA ARG A 348 27.98 -33.64 -26.14
C ARG A 348 27.27 -34.97 -26.40
N LYS A 349 26.04 -35.12 -25.93
CA LYS A 349 25.25 -36.36 -26.06
C LYS A 349 24.46 -36.46 -27.37
N LYS A 350 24.44 -35.40 -28.19
CA LYS A 350 23.55 -35.26 -29.36
C LYS A 350 22.07 -35.39 -28.98
N ASP A 351 21.71 -35.01 -27.76
CA ASP A 351 20.32 -35.02 -27.29
C ASP A 351 19.54 -33.90 -28.01
N LYS A 352 18.39 -34.22 -28.60
CA LYS A 352 17.47 -33.21 -29.17
C LYS A 352 16.62 -32.61 -28.05
N ILE A 353 17.18 -31.66 -27.31
CA ILE A 353 16.45 -30.88 -26.31
C ILE A 353 16.14 -29.49 -26.90
N ASP A 354 14.86 -29.13 -26.93
CA ASP A 354 14.38 -27.88 -27.54
C ASP A 354 14.75 -26.62 -26.73
N PHE A 355 14.95 -26.74 -25.41
CA PHE A 355 15.35 -25.62 -24.55
C PHE A 355 16.14 -26.04 -23.29
N TYR A 356 17.04 -25.16 -22.85
CA TYR A 356 17.92 -25.39 -21.69
C TYR A 356 17.49 -24.53 -20.51
N CYS A 357 17.02 -25.16 -19.44
CA CYS A 357 16.65 -24.51 -18.19
C CYS A 357 17.61 -24.92 -17.06
N GLY A 358 17.82 -24.00 -16.12
CA GLY A 358 18.54 -24.23 -14.88
C GLY A 358 17.83 -23.53 -13.74
N ALA A 359 17.82 -24.16 -12.58
CA ALA A 359 17.24 -23.64 -11.35
C ALA A 359 18.28 -23.63 -10.23
N ALA A 360 18.08 -22.80 -9.24
CA ALA A 360 18.85 -22.85 -8.00
C ALA A 360 18.01 -22.39 -6.81
N LEU A 361 18.23 -23.01 -5.66
CA LEU A 361 17.55 -22.72 -4.41
C LEU A 361 18.58 -22.60 -3.29
N GLN A 362 18.38 -21.66 -2.37
CA GLN A 362 19.20 -21.52 -1.18
C GLN A 362 18.41 -21.97 0.06
N ILE A 363 18.94 -22.95 0.80
CA ILE A 363 18.37 -23.49 2.05
C ILE A 363 19.47 -23.49 3.10
N ASN A 364 19.25 -22.85 4.26
CA ASN A 364 20.22 -22.81 5.37
C ASN A 364 21.65 -22.41 4.93
N GLY A 365 21.75 -21.51 3.96
CA GLY A 365 23.02 -21.05 3.40
C GLY A 365 23.58 -21.90 2.26
N ILE A 366 23.14 -23.15 2.11
CA ILE A 366 23.54 -24.08 1.05
C ILE A 366 22.76 -23.77 -0.23
N ILE A 367 23.43 -23.79 -1.38
CA ILE A 367 22.79 -23.59 -2.68
C ILE A 367 22.76 -24.91 -3.43
N GLU A 368 21.56 -25.36 -3.78
CA GLU A 368 21.31 -26.53 -4.61
C GLU A 368 20.91 -26.09 -6.03
N GLN A 369 21.33 -26.85 -7.04
CA GLN A 369 21.06 -26.58 -8.45
C GLN A 369 20.14 -27.64 -9.07
N GLY A 370 19.24 -27.21 -9.94
CA GLY A 370 18.41 -28.05 -10.80
C GLY A 370 18.75 -27.85 -12.28
N LYS A 371 18.69 -28.92 -13.08
CA LYS A 371 19.01 -28.93 -14.52
C LYS A 371 18.00 -29.77 -15.26
N ASN A 372 17.66 -29.38 -16.49
CA ASN A 372 16.83 -30.22 -17.36
C ASN A 372 17.45 -31.60 -17.57
N SER A 373 16.61 -32.63 -17.53
CA SER A 373 16.91 -34.01 -17.89
C SER A 373 15.82 -34.55 -18.82
N SER A 374 15.95 -35.80 -19.27
CA SER A 374 14.89 -36.48 -20.03
C SER A 374 13.65 -36.81 -19.21
N LEU A 375 13.74 -36.81 -17.87
CA LEU A 375 12.65 -37.21 -16.97
C LEU A 375 12.00 -36.02 -16.27
N LEU A 376 12.78 -34.99 -15.92
CA LEU A 376 12.35 -33.85 -15.12
C LEU A 376 12.94 -32.55 -15.67
N HIS A 377 12.13 -31.49 -15.62
CA HIS A 377 12.59 -30.12 -15.80
C HIS A 377 13.36 -29.63 -14.58
N ALA A 378 14.22 -28.64 -14.81
CA ALA A 378 15.11 -28.03 -13.81
C ALA A 378 14.41 -27.53 -12.55
#